data_AF-A0A0H5DPV2-F1
#
_entry.id   AF-A0A0H5DPV2-F1
#
_cell.length_a   1.000
_cell.length_b   1.000
_cell.length_c   1.000
_cell.angle_alpha   90.00
_cell.angle_beta   90.00
_cell.angle_gamma   90.00
#
_symmetry.space_group_name_H-M   'P 1'
#
loop_
_entity.id
_entity.type
_entity.pdbx_description
1 polymer ?
#
loop_
_entity_poly.entity_id
_entity_poly.type
_entity_poly.pdbx_seq_one_letter_code
_entity_poly.pdbx_strand_id
1 'polypeptide(L)'
;MAKPLISKRKADALANGVFFIGLGILLYTNMWWPWILIAVWVFLSLRQFLTGRHWDFILSTVLLIGLFLISYFHIDWSLLAPILFVVGGLYIMFKEFFYADDGSDDEKVKEGKSDSDDA
;
A
#
# COMPACT_ATOMS: atom_id res chain seq x y z
N MET A 1 12.27 -9.76 -10.99
CA MET A 1 12.45 -9.77 -9.53
C MET A 1 13.60 -8.83 -9.16
N ALA A 2 13.33 -7.72 -8.49
CA ALA A 2 14.37 -6.74 -8.13
C ALA A 2 15.32 -7.36 -7.09
N LYS A 3 16.64 -7.21 -7.30
CA LYS A 3 17.65 -7.65 -6.32
C LYS A 3 17.57 -6.76 -5.07
N PRO A 4 17.50 -7.34 -3.85
CA PRO A 4 17.52 -6.55 -2.63
C PRO A 4 18.86 -5.82 -2.50
N LEU A 5 18.82 -4.50 -2.32
CA LEU A 5 20.04 -3.67 -2.20
C LEU A 5 20.77 -3.92 -0.87
N ILE A 6 20.04 -4.29 0.17
CA ILE A 6 20.55 -4.47 1.54
C ILE A 6 19.87 -5.69 2.19
N SER A 7 20.56 -6.34 3.14
CA SER A 7 19.96 -7.43 3.93
C SER A 7 18.76 -6.93 4.74
N LYS A 8 17.65 -7.69 4.76
CA LYS A 8 16.40 -7.31 5.45
C LYS A 8 16.63 -6.79 6.87
N ARG A 9 17.54 -7.42 7.62
CA ARG A 9 17.87 -7.04 9.00
C ARG A 9 18.47 -5.64 9.12
N LYS A 10 19.31 -5.23 8.16
CA LYS A 10 19.89 -3.87 8.13
C LYS A 10 18.83 -2.84 7.72
N ALA A 11 17.96 -3.20 6.78
CA ALA A 11 16.86 -2.33 6.36
C ALA A 11 15.87 -2.04 7.50
N ASP A 12 15.49 -3.07 8.26
CA ASP A 12 14.60 -2.92 9.41
C ASP A 12 15.25 -2.08 10.52
N ALA A 13 16.54 -2.27 10.79
CA ALA A 13 17.28 -1.48 11.78
C ALA A 13 17.34 0.01 11.38
N LEU A 14 17.61 0.31 10.10
CA LEU A 14 17.65 1.68 9.58
C LEU A 14 16.26 2.33 9.64
N ALA A 15 15.22 1.60 9.22
CA ALA A 15 13.85 2.08 9.26
C ALA A 15 13.42 2.43 10.69
N ASN A 16 13.65 1.52 11.65
CA ASN A 16 13.35 1.78 13.06
C ASN A 16 14.10 3.00 13.60
N GLY A 17 15.38 3.16 13.25
CA GLY A 17 16.17 4.33 13.64
C GLY A 17 15.57 5.64 13.14
N VAL A 18 15.22 5.70 11.85
CA VAL A 18 14.57 6.88 11.25
C VAL A 18 13.20 7.15 11.89
N PHE A 19 12.42 6.10 12.17
CA PHE A 19 11.13 6.22 12.85
C PHE A 19 11.27 6.85 14.24
N PHE A 20 12.23 6.40 15.04
CA PHE A 20 12.46 6.97 16.38
C PHE A 20 12.94 8.42 16.34
N ILE A 21 13.76 8.79 15.36
CA ILE A 21 14.15 10.19 15.15
C ILE A 21 12.90 11.03 14.84
N GLY A 22 12.05 10.57 13.91
CA GLY A 22 10.80 11.24 13.58
C GLY A 22 9.87 11.37 14.79
N LEU A 23 9.78 10.32 15.60
CA LEU A 23 8.95 10.29 16.81
C LEU A 23 9.47 11.26 17.89
N GLY A 24 10.79 11.39 18.03
CA GLY A 24 11.41 12.38 18.91
C GLY A 24 11.10 13.82 18.50
N ILE A 25 11.16 14.13 17.20
CA ILE A 25 10.78 15.45 16.67
C ILE A 25 9.29 15.72 16.91
N LEU A 26 8.44 14.72 16.73
CA LEU A 26 7.00 14.83 16.96
C LEU A 26 6.67 15.14 18.42
N LEU A 27 7.30 14.42 19.34
CA LEU A 27 7.15 14.66 20.78
C LEU A 27 7.60 16.06 21.17
N TYR A 28 8.72 16.53 20.61
CA TYR A 28 9.23 17.88 20.86
C TYR A 28 8.28 18.97 20.36
N THR A 29 7.68 18.77 19.18
CA THR A 29 6.78 19.76 18.57
C THR A 29 5.36 19.74 19.14
N ASN A 30 4.99 18.73 19.94
CA ASN A 30 3.62 18.46 20.42
C ASN A 30 2.56 18.37 19.30
N MET A 31 2.98 18.38 18.04
CA MET A 31 2.09 18.27 16.88
C MET A 31 1.88 16.79 16.55
N TRP A 32 1.14 16.10 17.41
CA TRP A 32 0.96 14.64 17.33
C TRP A 32 0.20 14.21 16.07
N TRP A 33 -0.95 14.86 15.83
CA TRP A 33 -1.84 14.59 14.72
C TRP A 33 -1.86 15.80 13.78
N PRO A 34 -1.76 15.63 12.45
CA PRO A 34 -1.66 14.41 11.64
C PRO A 34 -0.21 13.94 11.36
N TRP A 35 0.80 14.61 11.92
CA TRP A 35 2.20 14.44 11.56
C TRP A 35 2.78 13.05 11.84
N ILE A 36 2.17 12.29 12.75
CA ILE A 36 2.57 10.90 13.01
C ILE A 36 2.44 10.03 11.75
N LEU A 37 1.48 10.34 10.89
CA LEU A 37 1.28 9.65 9.62
C LEU A 37 2.49 9.82 8.70
N ILE A 38 3.16 10.97 8.73
CA ILE A 38 4.40 11.20 7.98
C ILE A 38 5.53 10.34 8.54
N ALA A 39 5.68 10.29 9.87
CA ALA A 39 6.71 9.45 10.49
C ALA A 39 6.52 7.96 10.14
N VAL A 40 5.28 7.47 10.19
CA VAL A 40 4.92 6.11 9.78
C VAL A 40 5.13 5.90 8.28
N TRP A 41 4.79 6.90 7.46
CA TRP A 41 5.01 6.83 6.01
C TRP A 41 6.49 6.71 5.68
N VAL A 42 7.36 7.53 6.28
CA VAL A 42 8.82 7.45 6.08
C VAL A 42 9.35 6.09 6.53
N PHE A 43 8.90 5.58 7.67
CA PHE A 43 9.27 4.25 8.18
C PHE A 43 8.94 3.13 7.17
N LEU A 44 7.67 3.07 6.73
CA LEU A 44 7.20 2.05 5.79
C LEU A 44 7.88 2.20 4.43
N SER A 45 7.95 3.44 3.94
CA SER A 45 8.58 3.81 2.67
C SER A 45 10.02 3.33 2.61
N LEU A 46 10.80 3.64 3.64
CA LEU A 46 12.21 3.30 3.70
C LEU A 46 12.40 1.78 3.69
N ARG A 47 11.61 1.05 4.49
CA ARG A 47 11.63 -0.40 4.56
C ARG A 47 11.26 -1.05 3.23
N GLN A 48 10.17 -0.61 2.59
CA GLN A 48 9.67 -1.17 1.34
C GLN A 48 10.60 -0.84 0.15
N PHE A 49 11.14 0.37 0.13
CA PHE A 49 12.14 0.80 -0.85
C PHE A 49 13.42 -0.04 -0.77
N LEU A 50 13.96 -0.24 0.44
CA LEU A 50 15.15 -1.06 0.68
C LEU A 50 14.93 -2.55 0.35
N THR A 51 13.69 -3.03 0.47
CA THR A 51 13.31 -4.42 0.18
C THR A 51 12.99 -4.65 -1.31
N GLY A 52 12.94 -3.59 -2.14
CA GLY A 52 12.67 -3.69 -3.58
C GLY A 52 11.22 -4.02 -3.93
N ARG A 53 10.27 -3.83 -3.01
CA ARG A 53 8.86 -4.20 -3.16
C ARG A 53 8.05 -2.99 -3.64
N HIS A 54 8.28 -2.57 -4.88
CA HIS A 54 7.75 -1.32 -5.45
C HIS A 54 6.22 -1.22 -5.44
N TRP A 55 5.50 -2.31 -5.71
CA TRP A 55 4.04 -2.32 -5.69
C TRP A 55 3.47 -1.99 -4.31
N ASP A 56 4.01 -2.62 -3.27
CA ASP A 56 3.56 -2.34 -1.90
C ASP A 56 3.99 -0.97 -1.40
N PHE A 57 5.10 -0.44 -1.92
CA PHE A 57 5.52 0.93 -1.67
C PHE A 57 4.56 1.96 -2.27
N ILE A 58 4.13 1.75 -3.52
CA ILE A 58 3.17 2.65 -4.18
C ILE A 58 1.83 2.62 -3.42
N LEU A 59 1.33 1.41 -3.12
CA LEU A 59 0.05 1.26 -2.43
C LEU A 59 0.07 1.90 -1.03
N SER A 60 1.10 1.62 -0.22
CA SER A 60 1.23 2.22 1.11
C SER A 60 1.38 3.74 1.02
N THR A 61 2.13 4.25 0.05
CA THR A 61 2.33 5.69 -0.16
C THR A 61 1.02 6.38 -0.49
N VAL A 62 0.25 5.85 -1.44
CA VAL A 62 -1.07 6.40 -1.82
C VAL A 62 -2.02 6.38 -0.62
N LEU A 63 -2.06 5.27 0.14
CA LEU A 63 -2.93 5.16 1.31
C LEU A 63 -2.56 6.14 2.43
N LEU A 64 -1.28 6.22 2.80
CA LEU A 64 -0.85 7.11 3.89
C LEU A 64 -0.91 8.59 3.51
N ILE A 65 -0.55 8.94 2.27
CA ILE A 65 -0.69 10.32 1.78
C ILE A 65 -2.17 10.70 1.71
N GLY A 66 -3.02 9.83 1.17
CA GLY A 66 -4.47 10.04 1.14
C GLY A 66 -5.05 10.24 2.54
N LEU A 67 -4.67 9.37 3.49
CA LEU A 67 -5.09 9.50 4.88
C LEU A 67 -4.56 10.80 5.53
N PHE A 68 -3.33 11.17 5.25
CA PHE A 68 -2.74 12.42 5.73
C PHE A 68 -3.49 13.64 5.19
N LEU A 69 -3.82 13.67 3.89
CA LEU A 69 -4.59 14.74 3.27
C LEU A 69 -5.98 14.88 3.91
N ILE A 70 -6.71 13.77 4.05
CA ILE A 70 -8.04 13.76 4.66
C ILE A 70 -7.97 14.32 6.09
N SER A 71 -6.97 13.87 6.84
CA SER A 71 -6.75 14.26 8.23
C SER A 71 -6.29 15.72 8.38
N TYR A 72 -5.38 16.19 7.52
CA TYR A 72 -4.84 17.54 7.55
C TYR A 72 -5.89 18.58 7.16
N PHE A 73 -6.63 18.33 6.08
CA PHE A 73 -7.64 19.25 5.56
C PHE A 73 -8.97 19.21 6.30
N HIS A 74 -9.13 18.34 7.30
CA HIS A 74 -10.38 18.15 8.05
C HIS A 74 -11.59 18.04 7.09
N ILE A 75 -11.41 17.25 6.03
CA ILE A 75 -12.38 17.20 4.92
C ILE A 75 -13.73 16.71 5.43
N ASP A 76 -14.77 17.51 5.21
CA ASP A 76 -16.14 17.13 5.51
C ASP A 76 -16.56 15.88 4.74
N TRP A 77 -17.32 15.01 5.41
CA TRP A 77 -17.79 13.76 4.81
C TRP A 77 -18.63 13.97 3.55
N SER A 78 -19.28 15.13 3.45
CA SER A 78 -20.03 15.60 2.28
C SER A 78 -19.16 15.80 1.03
N LEU A 79 -17.87 16.10 1.21
CA LEU A 79 -16.89 16.27 0.13
C LEU A 79 -16.13 14.98 -0.14
N LEU A 80 -15.86 14.18 0.90
CA LEU A 80 -15.15 12.91 0.74
C LEU A 80 -15.97 11.88 -0.03
N ALA A 81 -17.26 11.71 0.32
CA ALA A 81 -18.14 10.73 -0.31
C ALA A 81 -18.19 10.83 -1.85
N PRO A 82 -18.43 12.01 -2.46
CA PRO A 82 -18.46 12.13 -3.92
C PRO A 82 -17.11 11.86 -4.57
N ILE A 83 -16.00 12.32 -3.97
CA ILE A 83 -14.65 12.03 -4.49
C ILE A 83 -14.39 10.52 -4.49
N LEU A 84 -14.74 9.84 -3.39
CA LEU A 84 -14.55 8.39 -3.25
C LEU A 84 -15.42 7.62 -4.24
N PHE A 85 -16.63 8.11 -4.53
CA PHE A 85 -17.51 7.54 -5.56
C PHE A 85 -16.95 7.70 -6.97
N VAL A 86 -16.42 8.88 -7.31
CA VAL A 86 -15.80 9.13 -8.61
C VAL A 86 -14.56 8.27 -8.81
N VAL A 87 -13.66 8.23 -7.81
CA VAL A 87 -12.43 7.41 -7.87
C VAL A 87 -12.77 5.92 -7.88
N GLY A 88 -13.73 5.49 -7.08
CA GLY A 88 -14.18 4.10 -7.03
C GLY A 88 -14.82 3.65 -8.35
N GLY A 89 -15.70 4.47 -8.94
CA GLY A 89 -16.29 4.20 -10.25
C GLY A 89 -15.24 4.15 -11.35
N LEU A 90 -14.27 5.07 -11.33
CA LEU A 90 -13.17 5.09 -12.29
C LEU A 90 -12.27 3.85 -12.13
N TYR A 91 -11.99 3.43 -10.89
CA TYR A 91 -11.24 2.21 -10.60
C TYR A 91 -11.95 0.96 -11.14
N ILE A 92 -13.27 0.83 -10.96
CA ILE A 92 -14.04 -0.30 -11.50
C ILE A 92 -13.98 -0.33 -13.04
N MET A 93 -14.14 0.82 -13.70
CA MET A 93 -14.00 0.92 -15.16
C MET A 93 -12.61 0.50 -15.64
N PHE A 94 -11.55 0.98 -14.99
CA PHE A 94 -10.20 0.58 -15.35
C PHE A 94 -9.92 -0.89 -15.05
N LYS A 95 -10.41 -1.40 -13.92
CA LYS A 95 -10.27 -2.82 -13.60
C LYS A 95 -10.93 -3.66 -14.69
N GLU A 96 -12.16 -3.36 -15.07
CA GLU A 96 -12.86 -4.08 -16.14
C GLU A 96 -12.09 -3.99 -17.46
N PHE A 97 -11.64 -2.79 -17.82
CA PHE A 97 -10.94 -2.57 -19.10
C PHE A 97 -9.57 -3.26 -19.18
N PHE A 98 -8.81 -3.33 -18.08
CA PHE A 98 -7.48 -3.92 -18.05
C PHE A 98 -7.47 -5.42 -17.66
N TYR A 99 -8.45 -5.91 -16.88
CA TYR A 99 -8.52 -7.31 -16.45
C TYR A 99 -9.49 -8.17 -17.27
N ALA A 100 -10.25 -7.60 -18.22
CA ALA A 100 -11.08 -8.39 -19.12
C ALA A 100 -10.27 -9.38 -20.02
N ASP A 101 -8.94 -9.30 -20.03
CA ASP A 101 -8.07 -10.18 -20.84
C ASP A 101 -7.42 -11.34 -20.05
N ASP A 102 -7.49 -11.33 -18.70
CA ASP A 102 -6.85 -12.37 -17.86
C ASP A 102 -7.85 -13.47 -17.39
N GLY A 103 -9.09 -13.45 -17.88
CA GLY A 103 -10.18 -14.30 -17.41
C GLY A 103 -10.27 -15.71 -18.00
N SER A 104 -9.33 -16.17 -18.83
CA SER A 104 -9.48 -17.43 -19.58
C SER A 104 -8.66 -18.63 -19.11
N ASP A 105 -7.91 -18.54 -17.99
CA ASP A 105 -6.99 -19.64 -17.59
C ASP A 105 -7.30 -20.30 -16.23
N ASP A 106 -8.21 -19.78 -15.41
CA ASP A 106 -8.49 -20.36 -14.07
C ASP A 106 -9.55 -21.48 -14.05
N GLU A 107 -10.19 -21.81 -15.18
CA GLU A 107 -11.25 -22.83 -15.23
C GLU A 107 -10.76 -24.24 -15.67
N LYS A 108 -9.53 -24.41 -16.16
CA LYS A 108 -9.07 -25.72 -16.70
C LYS A 108 -8.39 -26.67 -15.71
N VAL A 109 -8.11 -26.27 -14.46
CA VAL A 109 -7.33 -27.11 -13.53
C VAL A 109 -8.19 -28.03 -12.65
N LYS A 110 -9.52 -27.89 -12.64
CA LYS A 110 -10.39 -28.74 -11.79
C LYS A 110 -11.03 -29.95 -12.49
N GLU A 111 -10.99 -30.05 -13.81
CA GLU A 111 -11.66 -31.16 -14.53
C GLU A 111 -10.73 -32.33 -14.87
N GLY A 112 -9.40 -32.16 -14.81
CA GLY A 112 -8.45 -33.19 -15.24
C GLY A 112 -8.02 -34.22 -14.17
N LYS A 113 -8.57 -34.20 -12.95
CA LYS A 113 -8.10 -35.05 -11.83
C LYS A 113 -9.16 -36.00 -11.25
N SER A 114 -10.33 -36.12 -11.87
CA SER A 114 -11.41 -36.98 -11.35
C SER A 114 -11.49 -38.36 -12.00
N ASP A 115 -10.72 -38.64 -13.06
CA ASP A 115 -10.96 -39.83 -13.91
C ASP A 115 -9.76 -40.81 -14.00
N SER A 116 -8.74 -40.71 -13.14
CA SER A 116 -7.59 -41.64 -13.17
C SER A 116 -7.42 -42.51 -11.94
N ASP A 117 -8.39 -42.55 -11.01
CA ASP A 117 -8.31 -43.38 -9.82
C ASP A 117 -9.14 -44.68 -9.90
N ASP A 118 -9.81 -44.94 -11.03
CA ASP A 118 -10.55 -46.19 -11.29
C ASP A 118 -10.27 -46.75 -12.70
N ALA A 119 -9.08 -47.34 -12.92
CA ALA A 119 -8.81 -48.29 -14.00
C ALA A 119 -7.58 -49.17 -13.71
#